data_AF-A0A1R3X816-F1
#
_entry.id   AF-A0A1R3X816-F1
#
_cell.length_a   1.000
_cell.length_b   1.000
_cell.length_c   1.000
_cell.angle_alpha   90.00
_cell.angle_beta   90.00
_cell.angle_gamma   90.00
#
_symmetry.space_group_name_H-M   'P 1'
#
loop_
_entity.id
_entity.type
_entity.pdbx_description
1 polymer ?
#
loop_
_entity_poly.entity_id
_entity_poly.type
_entity_poly.pdbx_seq_one_letter_code
_entity_poly.pdbx_strand_id
1 'polypeptide(L)'
;MRGILIATALMLAAPAMAEIDGHGPDAWRVTGVASDDTLNMRMGPGTDYLVIDRLPPDARGLRLVTCVPLLIQPYYSALTDAQRAALPQRWCLMQSADLAQAGWVAQRFLTEDGGEAVQRGADAGSTVAAPEATGDALIDGAQSLVQRLYTAFAAAQGQADNPFAPANAANYFFADLVPALSGHGADLLYDAQDFQGSVTRIIPDPEQPMFRGMISVQAEFTNFGLRKRAVFRLRADTDQPGAPLRILAVEHDEWSFPP
;
A
#
# COMPACT_ATOMS: atom_id res chain seq x y z
N MET A 1 -2.68 36.78 49.60
CA MET A 1 -2.52 35.35 49.28
C MET A 1 -3.65 34.91 48.38
N ARG A 2 -3.31 34.08 47.40
CA ARG A 2 -4.11 33.66 46.25
C ARG A 2 -5.51 33.15 46.63
N GLY A 3 -6.51 33.71 45.97
CA GLY A 3 -7.76 33.03 45.67
C GLY A 3 -7.98 33.12 44.16
N ILE A 4 -8.43 32.02 43.57
CA ILE A 4 -9.76 31.89 42.96
C ILE A 4 -9.74 30.69 42.02
N LEU A 5 -10.62 29.75 42.36
CA LEU A 5 -11.14 28.65 41.55
C LEU A 5 -11.83 29.21 40.29
N ILE A 6 -11.52 28.70 39.10
CA ILE A 6 -12.42 28.69 37.94
C ILE A 6 -12.11 27.40 37.17
N ALA A 7 -12.88 26.32 37.39
CA ALA A 7 -14.19 26.06 36.81
C ALA A 7 -14.11 25.88 35.28
N THR A 8 -13.98 24.59 34.96
CA THR A 8 -14.00 23.91 33.68
C THR A 8 -15.16 24.36 32.78
N ALA A 9 -14.86 24.82 31.57
CA ALA A 9 -15.84 25.00 30.50
C ALA A 9 -15.73 23.85 29.50
N LEU A 10 -16.78 23.04 29.47
CA LEU A 10 -17.01 21.94 28.54
C LEU A 10 -17.39 22.54 27.18
N MET A 11 -16.64 22.25 26.11
CA MET A 11 -17.12 22.40 24.72
C MET A 11 -16.90 21.10 23.95
N LEU A 12 -18.02 20.61 23.43
CA LEU A 12 -18.17 19.41 22.61
C LEU A 12 -17.59 19.63 21.21
N ALA A 13 -16.85 18.66 20.68
CA ALA A 13 -16.67 18.45 19.25
C ALA A 13 -16.53 16.94 18.97
N ALA A 14 -17.36 16.46 18.05
CA ALA A 14 -17.69 15.06 17.79
C ALA A 14 -16.54 14.24 17.18
N PRO A 15 -16.51 12.90 17.37
CA PRO A 15 -15.57 12.05 16.66
C PRO A 15 -16.03 11.92 15.20
N ALA A 16 -15.19 12.34 14.27
CA ALA A 16 -15.28 11.88 12.89
C ALA A 16 -14.78 10.43 12.88
N MET A 17 -15.70 9.48 12.76
CA MET A 17 -15.38 8.07 12.56
C MET A 17 -15.04 7.87 11.08
N ALA A 18 -13.88 7.27 10.81
CA ALA A 18 -13.63 6.56 9.56
C ALA A 18 -13.63 5.07 9.92
N GLU A 19 -14.74 4.40 9.61
CA GLU A 19 -14.88 2.94 9.64
C GLU A 19 -14.10 2.36 8.46
N ILE A 20 -13.25 1.37 8.70
CA ILE A 20 -12.82 0.43 7.65
C ILE A 20 -13.56 -0.86 7.95
N ASP A 21 -14.77 -0.95 7.40
CA ASP A 21 -15.50 -2.21 7.25
C ASP A 21 -14.72 -3.11 6.29
N GLY A 22 -14.75 -4.43 6.51
CA GLY A 22 -14.13 -5.44 5.66
C GLY A 22 -14.80 -5.60 4.28
N HIS A 23 -14.94 -4.50 3.55
CA HIS A 23 -15.44 -4.40 2.20
C HIS A 23 -14.25 -4.27 1.23
N GLY A 24 -14.37 -4.80 0.01
CA GLY A 24 -13.39 -4.50 -1.05
C GLY A 24 -13.29 -2.98 -1.28
N PRO A 25 -12.35 -2.49 -2.11
CA PRO A 25 -12.10 -1.05 -2.29
C PRO A 25 -13.39 -0.22 -2.29
N ASP A 26 -13.50 0.69 -1.32
CA ASP A 26 -14.72 1.45 -1.04
C ASP A 26 -15.15 2.36 -2.21
N ALA A 27 -14.22 2.65 -3.12
CA ALA A 27 -14.44 3.43 -4.32
C ALA A 27 -13.41 3.14 -5.42
N TRP A 28 -13.81 3.38 -6.67
CA TRP A 28 -13.00 3.25 -7.89
C TRP A 28 -13.01 4.56 -8.68
N ARG A 29 -11.92 4.81 -9.42
CA ARG A 29 -11.80 5.94 -10.33
C ARG A 29 -11.39 5.54 -11.74
N VAL A 30 -11.75 6.40 -12.69
CA VAL A 30 -11.30 6.33 -14.08
C VAL A 30 -9.87 6.85 -14.18
N THR A 31 -9.06 6.16 -14.99
CA THR A 31 -7.69 6.54 -15.34
C THR A 31 -7.37 6.16 -16.77
N GLY A 32 -6.34 6.76 -17.36
CA GLY A 32 -5.88 6.39 -18.71
C GLY A 32 -6.77 6.88 -19.85
N VAL A 33 -7.72 7.77 -19.57
CA VAL A 33 -8.54 8.49 -20.55
C VAL A 33 -8.00 9.91 -20.69
N ALA A 34 -7.95 10.44 -21.91
CA ALA A 34 -7.49 11.81 -22.16
C ALA A 34 -8.43 12.84 -21.50
N SER A 35 -7.89 14.00 -21.11
CA SER A 35 -8.66 15.03 -20.39
C SER A 35 -9.82 15.63 -21.20
N ASP A 36 -9.79 15.49 -22.52
CA ASP A 36 -10.80 15.94 -23.47
C ASP A 36 -11.67 14.78 -24.02
N ASP A 37 -11.56 13.58 -23.43
CA ASP A 37 -12.30 12.38 -23.83
C ASP A 37 -13.13 11.81 -22.66
N THR A 38 -13.92 10.77 -22.93
CA THR A 38 -14.80 10.11 -21.96
C THR A 38 -14.67 8.59 -22.03
N LEU A 39 -14.85 7.93 -20.89
CA LEU A 39 -14.94 6.47 -20.86
C LEU A 39 -16.37 6.02 -21.18
N ASN A 40 -16.53 5.28 -22.27
CA ASN A 40 -17.83 4.72 -22.64
C ASN A 40 -18.27 3.60 -21.68
N MET A 41 -19.49 3.73 -21.12
CA MET A 41 -20.19 2.67 -20.40
C MET A 41 -21.13 1.93 -21.36
N ARG A 42 -21.06 0.60 -21.36
CA ARG A 42 -21.75 -0.25 -22.33
C ARG A 42 -22.81 -1.13 -21.70
N MET A 43 -23.81 -1.51 -22.49
CA MET A 43 -24.87 -2.44 -22.10
C MET A 43 -24.32 -3.81 -21.65
N GLY A 44 -23.20 -4.24 -22.25
CA GLY A 44 -22.59 -5.54 -21.96
C GLY A 44 -21.06 -5.50 -22.04
N PRO A 45 -20.39 -6.58 -21.63
CA PRO A 45 -18.93 -6.67 -21.52
C PRO A 45 -18.27 -6.86 -22.88
N GLY A 46 -18.00 -5.77 -23.58
CA GLY A 46 -17.34 -5.81 -24.89
C GLY A 46 -17.56 -4.55 -25.71
N THR A 47 -16.71 -4.33 -26.71
CA THR A 47 -16.84 -3.20 -27.64
C THR A 47 -18.04 -3.33 -28.60
N ASP A 48 -18.60 -4.53 -28.73
CA ASP A 48 -19.73 -4.80 -29.63
C ASP A 48 -21.09 -4.42 -29.01
N TYR A 49 -21.12 -4.15 -27.70
CA TYR A 49 -22.33 -3.71 -27.02
C TYR A 49 -22.54 -2.21 -27.14
N LEU A 50 -23.82 -1.79 -27.22
CA LEU A 50 -24.22 -0.39 -27.29
C LEU A 50 -23.62 0.42 -26.12
N VAL A 51 -23.13 1.63 -26.42
CA VAL A 51 -22.79 2.64 -25.42
C VAL A 51 -24.09 3.23 -24.88
N ILE A 52 -24.33 3.08 -23.58
CA ILE A 52 -25.54 3.53 -22.90
C ILE A 52 -25.28 4.74 -22.00
N ASP A 53 -24.03 4.98 -21.63
CA ASP A 53 -23.63 6.13 -20.81
C ASP A 53 -22.12 6.44 -20.97
N ARG A 54 -21.63 7.50 -20.33
CA ARG A 54 -20.23 7.95 -20.36
C ARG A 54 -19.78 8.45 -18.98
N LEU A 55 -18.53 8.15 -18.64
CA LEU A 55 -17.87 8.68 -17.45
C LEU A 55 -16.81 9.73 -17.86
N PRO A 56 -16.67 10.82 -17.07
CA PRO A 56 -15.54 11.73 -17.18
C PRO A 56 -14.17 11.01 -17.07
N PRO A 57 -13.10 11.61 -17.61
CA PRO A 57 -11.77 10.97 -17.67
C PRO A 57 -11.12 10.75 -16.30
N ASP A 58 -11.60 11.43 -15.28
CA ASP A 58 -11.16 11.34 -13.88
C ASP A 58 -12.30 10.97 -12.92
N ALA A 59 -13.41 10.42 -13.43
CA ALA A 59 -14.58 10.09 -12.61
C ALA A 59 -14.21 9.25 -11.39
N ARG A 60 -14.74 9.59 -10.23
CA ARG A 60 -14.37 9.05 -8.90
C ARG A 60 -15.58 8.49 -8.17
N GLY A 61 -15.34 7.80 -7.05
CA GLY A 61 -16.43 7.28 -6.20
C GLY A 61 -17.28 6.20 -6.87
N LEU A 62 -16.74 5.52 -7.90
CA LEU A 62 -17.45 4.47 -8.61
C LEU A 62 -17.47 3.18 -7.78
N ARG A 63 -18.57 2.44 -7.83
CA ARG A 63 -18.70 1.12 -7.21
C ARG A 63 -18.48 0.04 -8.25
N LEU A 64 -17.59 -0.90 -7.95
CA LEU A 64 -17.40 -2.10 -8.76
C LEU A 64 -18.42 -3.14 -8.32
N VAL A 65 -19.31 -3.54 -9.23
CA VAL A 65 -20.33 -4.55 -8.97
C VAL A 65 -19.77 -5.95 -9.26
N THR A 66 -19.16 -6.14 -10.44
CA THR A 66 -18.54 -7.40 -10.86
C THR A 66 -17.66 -7.20 -12.09
N CYS A 67 -16.81 -8.17 -12.43
CA CYS A 67 -16.05 -8.17 -13.67
C CYS A 67 -16.10 -9.53 -14.38
N VAL A 68 -16.00 -9.51 -15.70
CA VAL A 68 -15.94 -10.68 -16.58
C VAL A 68 -14.78 -10.60 -17.59
N PRO A 69 -14.21 -11.73 -18.05
CA PRO A 69 -14.48 -13.08 -17.53
C PRO A 69 -14.02 -13.21 -16.07
N LEU A 70 -14.69 -14.09 -15.33
CA LEU A 70 -14.31 -14.42 -13.97
C LEU A 70 -12.95 -15.12 -14.02
N LEU A 71 -11.98 -14.56 -13.31
CA LEU A 71 -10.69 -15.18 -13.09
C LEU A 71 -10.38 -15.04 -11.61
N ILE A 72 -10.65 -16.09 -10.86
CA ILE A 72 -10.39 -16.10 -9.42
C ILE A 72 -8.90 -16.28 -9.17
N GLN A 73 -8.44 -15.76 -8.03
CA GLN A 73 -7.02 -15.64 -7.72
C GLN A 73 -6.21 -16.95 -7.84
N PRO A 74 -6.69 -18.11 -7.34
CA PRO A 74 -5.94 -19.37 -7.49
C PRO A 74 -5.63 -19.74 -8.95
N TYR A 75 -6.58 -19.47 -9.86
CA TYR A 75 -6.38 -19.75 -11.28
C TYR A 75 -5.47 -18.71 -11.94
N TYR A 76 -5.58 -17.42 -11.57
CA TYR A 76 -4.67 -16.38 -12.06
C TYR A 76 -3.20 -16.68 -11.70
N SER A 77 -2.97 -17.07 -10.45
CA SER A 77 -1.63 -17.39 -9.93
C SER A 77 -1.00 -18.63 -10.60
N ALA A 78 -1.82 -19.56 -11.08
CA ALA A 78 -1.35 -20.76 -11.76
C ALA A 78 -0.94 -20.52 -13.23
N LEU A 79 -1.27 -19.35 -13.81
CA LEU A 79 -0.90 -19.03 -15.19
C LEU A 79 0.61 -18.74 -15.31
N THR A 80 1.16 -19.01 -16.49
CA THR A 80 2.47 -18.49 -16.90
C THR A 80 2.36 -17.02 -17.29
N ASP A 81 3.49 -16.31 -17.42
CA ASP A 81 3.49 -14.92 -17.90
C ASP A 81 2.89 -14.78 -19.30
N ALA A 82 3.22 -15.72 -20.20
CA ALA A 82 2.65 -15.76 -21.54
C ALA A 82 1.12 -15.95 -21.51
N GLN A 83 0.61 -16.81 -20.63
CA GLN A 83 -0.82 -17.02 -20.47
C GLN A 83 -1.51 -15.80 -19.83
N ARG A 84 -0.87 -15.13 -18.86
CA ARG A 84 -1.38 -13.88 -18.27
C ARG A 84 -1.45 -12.77 -19.31
N ALA A 85 -0.40 -12.59 -20.11
CA ALA A 85 -0.36 -11.60 -21.19
C ALA A 85 -1.40 -11.89 -22.28
N ALA A 86 -1.74 -13.16 -22.49
CA ALA A 86 -2.77 -13.60 -23.44
C ALA A 86 -4.20 -13.56 -22.88
N LEU A 87 -4.41 -13.14 -21.62
CA LEU A 87 -5.74 -13.04 -21.06
C LEU A 87 -6.59 -12.01 -21.84
N PRO A 88 -7.88 -12.29 -22.05
CA PRO A 88 -8.77 -11.33 -22.69
C PRO A 88 -8.93 -10.09 -21.82
N GLN A 89 -9.22 -8.95 -22.44
CA GLN A 89 -9.57 -7.74 -21.73
C GLN A 89 -10.74 -8.00 -20.78
N ARG A 90 -10.54 -7.71 -19.48
CA ARG A 90 -11.60 -7.76 -18.49
C ARG A 90 -12.51 -6.54 -18.62
N TRP A 91 -13.80 -6.77 -18.43
CA TRP A 91 -14.84 -5.74 -18.38
C TRP A 91 -15.47 -5.76 -17.01
N CYS A 92 -15.68 -4.59 -16.42
CA CYS A 92 -16.27 -4.44 -15.09
C CYS A 92 -17.58 -3.66 -15.18
N LEU A 93 -18.62 -4.17 -14.53
CA LEU A 93 -19.86 -3.45 -14.33
C LEU A 93 -19.64 -2.43 -13.21
N MET A 94 -19.65 -1.16 -13.59
CA MET A 94 -19.45 -0.04 -12.69
C MET A 94 -20.77 0.69 -12.48
N GLN A 95 -20.91 1.28 -11.30
CA GLN A 95 -22.07 2.06 -10.92
C GLN A 95 -21.62 3.35 -10.23
N SER A 96 -22.29 4.47 -10.52
CA SER A 96 -22.09 5.72 -9.77
C SER A 96 -22.62 5.59 -8.33
N ALA A 97 -22.10 6.38 -7.40
CA ALA A 97 -22.52 6.33 -6.00
C ALA A 97 -24.02 6.62 -5.79
N ASP A 98 -24.60 7.48 -6.63
CA ASP A 98 -26.02 7.84 -6.66
C ASP A 98 -26.90 6.86 -7.45
N LEU A 99 -26.30 5.79 -8.01
CA LEU A 99 -26.94 4.76 -8.82
C LEU A 99 -27.55 5.27 -10.15
N ALA A 100 -27.32 6.54 -10.52
CA ALA A 100 -27.87 7.14 -11.73
C ALA A 100 -27.23 6.58 -13.01
N GLN A 101 -25.96 6.15 -12.93
CA GLN A 101 -25.20 5.60 -14.05
C GLN A 101 -24.78 4.16 -13.72
N ALA A 102 -24.99 3.24 -14.65
CA ALA A 102 -24.50 1.87 -14.54
C ALA A 102 -24.20 1.28 -15.92
N GLY A 103 -23.10 0.55 -16.03
CA GLY A 103 -22.71 -0.07 -17.29
C GLY A 103 -21.31 -0.67 -17.26
N TRP A 104 -21.00 -1.45 -18.29
CA TRP A 104 -19.74 -2.16 -18.43
C TRP A 104 -18.66 -1.25 -19.01
N VAL A 105 -17.50 -1.21 -18.37
CA VAL A 105 -16.31 -0.49 -18.85
C VAL A 105 -15.11 -1.43 -18.89
N ALA A 106 -14.11 -1.11 -19.71
CA ALA A 106 -12.88 -1.90 -19.75
C ALA A 106 -12.04 -1.67 -18.49
N GLN A 107 -11.67 -2.75 -17.81
CA GLN A 107 -10.95 -2.73 -16.52
C GLN A 107 -9.63 -1.95 -16.56
N ARG A 108 -8.97 -1.89 -17.72
CA ARG A 108 -7.71 -1.14 -17.90
C ARG A 108 -7.82 0.37 -17.63
N PHE A 109 -9.04 0.91 -17.62
CA PHE A 109 -9.29 2.31 -17.30
C PHE A 109 -9.73 2.52 -15.85
N LEU A 110 -9.68 1.49 -15.01
CA LEU A 110 -10.12 1.53 -13.63
C LEU A 110 -8.95 1.31 -12.68
N THR A 111 -8.93 2.09 -11.60
CA THR A 111 -8.04 1.87 -10.47
C THR A 111 -8.80 2.18 -9.18
N GLU A 112 -8.39 1.58 -8.07
CA GLU A 112 -8.95 1.89 -6.75
C GLU A 112 -8.77 3.38 -6.43
N ASP A 113 -9.84 4.00 -5.93
CA ASP A 113 -9.90 5.41 -5.56
C ASP A 113 -9.42 5.60 -4.12
N GLY A 114 -8.17 5.23 -3.87
CA GLY A 114 -7.44 5.64 -2.68
C GLY A 114 -7.06 7.12 -2.79
N GLY A 115 -7.29 7.90 -1.74
CA GLY A 115 -6.82 9.28 -1.64
C GLY A 115 -5.34 9.37 -2.04
N GLU A 116 -5.09 10.18 -3.08
CA GLU A 116 -3.78 10.55 -3.64
C GLU A 116 -2.67 9.49 -3.63
N ALA A 117 -2.85 8.46 -4.46
CA ALA A 117 -1.73 7.76 -5.08
C ALA A 117 -1.17 8.59 -6.26
N VAL A 118 -0.08 9.31 -6.02
CA VAL A 118 0.76 9.89 -7.09
C VAL A 118 1.45 8.74 -7.85
N GLN A 119 1.10 8.60 -9.13
CA GLN A 119 1.77 7.78 -10.15
C GLN A 119 2.57 8.75 -11.04
N ARG A 120 3.80 8.51 -11.53
CA ARG A 120 4.24 7.33 -12.29
C ARG A 120 5.76 7.36 -12.51
N GLY A 121 6.37 6.18 -12.56
CA GLY A 121 7.67 5.92 -13.17
C GLY A 121 7.93 4.41 -13.15
N ALA A 122 7.84 3.77 -14.31
CA ALA A 122 8.03 2.33 -14.47
C ALA A 122 9.52 1.96 -14.62
N ASP A 123 9.80 0.71 -14.26
CA ASP A 123 10.99 -0.11 -14.55
C ASP A 123 12.19 -0.02 -13.60
N ALA A 124 12.28 -0.97 -12.65
CA ALA A 124 13.20 -2.12 -12.73
C ALA A 124 13.08 -3.02 -11.47
N GLY A 125 12.76 -4.30 -11.70
CA GLY A 125 13.04 -5.47 -10.86
C GLY A 125 13.03 -5.35 -9.32
N SER A 126 11.91 -5.69 -8.69
CA SER A 126 11.92 -6.39 -7.40
C SER A 126 10.63 -7.20 -7.23
N THR A 127 10.71 -8.49 -7.53
CA THR A 127 9.61 -9.44 -7.33
C THR A 127 9.55 -9.83 -5.86
N VAL A 128 8.93 -8.98 -5.04
CA VAL A 128 8.42 -9.43 -3.74
C VAL A 128 7.01 -9.94 -3.99
N ALA A 129 6.80 -11.25 -3.79
CA ALA A 129 5.48 -11.85 -3.85
C ALA A 129 4.51 -11.04 -2.97
N ALA A 130 3.30 -10.79 -3.46
CA ALA A 130 2.27 -10.10 -2.67
C ALA A 130 2.09 -10.84 -1.32
N PRO A 131 2.05 -10.09 -0.20
CA PRO A 131 1.70 -10.63 1.10
C PRO A 131 0.55 -11.63 1.06
N GLU A 132 0.75 -12.83 1.60
CA GLU A 132 -0.38 -13.63 2.05
C GLU A 132 -1.00 -12.87 3.23
N ALA A 133 -2.20 -12.30 3.03
CA ALA A 133 -2.89 -11.58 4.08
C ALA A 133 -3.19 -12.51 5.26
N THR A 134 -2.80 -12.11 6.47
CA THR A 134 -3.08 -12.88 7.69
C THR A 134 -4.53 -12.73 8.13
N GLY A 135 -5.23 -11.72 7.61
CA GLY A 135 -6.60 -11.38 8.02
C GLY A 135 -6.65 -10.50 9.27
N ASP A 136 -5.50 -10.02 9.74
CA ASP A 136 -5.36 -9.07 10.84
C ASP A 136 -4.82 -7.76 10.27
N ALA A 137 -5.65 -6.73 10.30
CA ALA A 137 -5.34 -5.45 9.67
C ALA A 137 -4.07 -4.78 10.21
N LEU A 138 -3.70 -5.00 11.48
CA LEU A 138 -2.48 -4.43 12.04
C LEU A 138 -1.24 -5.16 11.52
N ILE A 139 -1.30 -6.49 11.46
CA ILE A 139 -0.21 -7.32 10.95
C ILE A 139 -0.03 -7.10 9.44
N ASP A 140 -1.12 -7.10 8.68
CA ASP A 140 -1.12 -6.83 7.24
C ASP A 140 -0.64 -5.41 6.93
N GLY A 141 -1.03 -4.44 7.77
CA GLY A 141 -0.57 -3.05 7.70
C GLY A 141 0.94 -2.90 7.97
N ALA A 142 1.48 -3.67 8.94
CA ALA A 142 2.90 -3.67 9.25
C ALA A 142 3.74 -4.25 8.11
N GLN A 143 3.31 -5.38 7.54
CA GLN A 143 3.95 -5.98 6.38
C GLN A 143 3.94 -5.03 5.18
N SER A 144 2.80 -4.38 4.93
CA SER A 144 2.65 -3.37 3.88
C SER A 144 3.56 -2.16 4.08
N LEU A 145 3.78 -1.71 5.33
CA LEU A 145 4.70 -0.62 5.64
C LEU A 145 6.15 -0.99 5.26
N VAL A 146 6.59 -2.20 5.64
CA VAL A 146 7.94 -2.69 5.31
C VAL A 146 8.09 -2.85 3.79
N GLN A 147 7.09 -3.41 3.10
CA GLN A 147 7.14 -3.54 1.64
C GLN A 147 7.24 -2.18 0.93
N ARG A 148 6.47 -1.17 1.39
CA ARG A 148 6.59 0.21 0.88
C ARG A 148 7.97 0.80 1.13
N LEU A 149 8.59 0.54 2.28
CA LEU A 149 9.96 1.00 2.57
C LEU A 149 10.97 0.45 1.57
N TYR A 150 10.98 -0.87 1.33
CA TYR A 150 11.87 -1.50 0.34
C TYR A 150 11.61 -0.97 -1.08
N THR A 151 10.33 -0.80 -1.43
CA THR A 151 9.93 -0.32 -2.77
C THR A 151 10.38 1.13 -2.98
N ALA A 152 10.15 2.01 -1.99
CA ALA A 152 10.56 3.40 -2.04
C ALA A 152 12.08 3.54 -2.10
N PHE A 153 12.82 2.70 -1.35
CA PHE A 153 14.28 2.73 -1.37
C PHE A 153 14.85 2.28 -2.72
N ALA A 154 14.27 1.22 -3.31
CA ALA A 154 14.69 0.74 -4.63
C ALA A 154 14.35 1.74 -5.76
N ALA A 155 13.25 2.49 -5.63
CA ALA A 155 12.83 3.46 -6.63
C ALA A 155 13.55 4.82 -6.51
N ALA A 156 14.11 5.13 -5.33
CA ALA A 156 14.69 6.43 -5.04
C ALA A 156 15.85 6.78 -6.00
N GLN A 157 15.75 7.94 -6.65
CA GLN A 157 16.75 8.48 -7.55
C GLN A 157 17.66 9.51 -6.87
N GLY A 158 17.32 9.98 -5.67
CA GLY A 158 18.12 10.92 -4.90
C GLY A 158 17.60 11.16 -3.49
N GLN A 159 18.05 12.24 -2.86
CA GLN A 159 17.69 12.52 -1.46
C GLN A 159 16.23 12.99 -1.28
N ALA A 160 15.60 13.52 -2.33
CA ALA A 160 14.24 14.04 -2.25
C ALA A 160 13.19 12.92 -2.12
N ASP A 161 13.45 11.75 -2.70
CA ASP A 161 12.56 10.59 -2.75
C ASP A 161 13.09 9.40 -1.92
N ASN A 162 14.31 9.47 -1.39
CA ASN A 162 14.87 8.46 -0.48
C ASN A 162 14.03 8.36 0.81
N PRO A 163 13.51 7.16 1.17
CA PRO A 163 12.69 6.98 2.37
C PRO A 163 13.47 7.16 3.68
N PHE A 164 14.81 7.17 3.66
CA PHE A 164 15.67 7.45 4.82
C PHE A 164 16.09 8.92 4.91
N ALA A 165 15.69 9.75 3.95
CA ALA A 165 15.91 11.19 4.04
C ALA A 165 15.06 11.79 5.17
N PRO A 166 15.53 12.82 5.90
CA PRO A 166 14.79 13.41 7.02
C PRO A 166 13.36 13.85 6.70
N ALA A 167 13.10 14.29 5.46
CA ALA A 167 11.78 14.70 5.02
C ALA A 167 10.79 13.53 4.84
N ASN A 168 11.30 12.31 4.63
CA ASN A 168 10.50 11.14 4.26
C ASN A 168 10.49 10.06 5.35
N ALA A 169 11.52 10.00 6.19
CA ALA A 169 11.73 8.93 7.16
C ALA A 169 10.62 8.80 8.20
N ALA A 170 9.98 9.91 8.58
CA ALA A 170 8.84 9.91 9.51
C ALA A 170 7.58 9.19 8.95
N ASN A 171 7.54 8.87 7.65
CA ASN A 171 6.49 8.05 7.05
C ASN A 171 6.65 6.56 7.39
N TYR A 172 7.85 6.14 7.81
CA TYR A 172 8.21 4.74 8.03
C TYR A 172 8.66 4.46 9.46
N PHE A 173 9.43 5.36 10.06
CA PHE A 173 10.06 5.19 11.37
C PHE A 173 9.48 6.15 12.41
N PHE A 174 9.67 5.83 13.69
CA PHE A 174 9.38 6.76 14.77
C PHE A 174 10.21 8.05 14.61
N ALA A 175 9.61 9.18 15.00
CA ALA A 175 10.19 10.51 14.77
C ALA A 175 11.54 10.72 15.49
N ASP A 176 11.75 10.09 16.64
CA ASP A 176 12.99 10.14 17.42
C ASP A 176 14.15 9.38 16.74
N LEU A 177 13.86 8.40 15.89
CA LEU A 177 14.86 7.66 15.10
C LEU A 177 15.32 8.43 13.86
N VAL A 178 14.50 9.35 13.33
CA VAL A 178 14.76 10.07 12.07
C VAL A 178 16.15 10.70 12.00
N PRO A 179 16.65 11.40 13.03
CA PRO A 179 18.00 11.98 12.99
C PRO A 179 19.11 10.95 12.81
N ALA A 180 18.92 9.72 13.29
CA ALA A 180 19.90 8.64 13.26
C ALA A 180 19.82 7.77 11.98
N LEU A 181 18.82 7.98 11.11
CA LEU A 181 18.64 7.18 9.89
C LEU A 181 19.45 7.69 8.70
N SER A 182 19.91 8.94 8.76
CA SER A 182 20.62 9.58 7.65
C SER A 182 21.90 8.81 7.30
N GLY A 183 21.98 8.29 6.08
CA GLY A 183 23.14 7.55 5.59
C GLY A 183 23.12 6.05 5.89
N HIS A 184 22.09 5.53 6.56
CA HIS A 184 22.01 4.11 6.96
C HIS A 184 21.02 3.27 6.13
N GLY A 185 20.49 3.78 5.02
CA GLY A 185 19.40 3.10 4.29
C GLY A 185 19.74 1.71 3.77
N ALA A 186 20.86 1.57 3.05
CA ALA A 186 21.29 0.28 2.51
C ALA A 186 21.70 -0.69 3.61
N ASP A 187 22.46 -0.22 4.60
CA ASP A 187 22.88 -1.02 5.76
C ASP A 187 21.65 -1.59 6.49
N LEU A 188 20.63 -0.76 6.76
CA LEU A 188 19.42 -1.17 7.46
C LEU A 188 18.60 -2.19 6.67
N LEU A 189 18.50 -2.06 5.36
CA LEU A 189 17.69 -2.98 4.56
C LEU A 189 18.43 -4.28 4.21
N TYR A 190 19.74 -4.21 3.96
CA TYR A 190 20.47 -5.29 3.30
C TYR A 190 21.70 -5.79 4.05
N ASP A 191 22.02 -5.20 5.21
CA ASP A 191 23.24 -5.49 5.96
C ASP A 191 24.48 -5.39 5.06
N ALA A 192 24.52 -4.32 4.28
CA ALA A 192 25.58 -3.97 3.35
C ALA A 192 25.39 -2.57 2.78
N GLN A 193 26.50 -1.93 2.40
CA GLN A 193 26.47 -0.69 1.63
C GLN A 193 26.10 -0.92 0.16
N ASP A 194 26.52 -2.06 -0.40
CA ASP A 194 26.19 -2.46 -1.77
C ASP A 194 25.21 -3.64 -1.75
N PHE A 195 24.24 -3.61 -2.65
CA PHE A 195 23.24 -4.68 -2.78
C PHE A 195 23.30 -5.31 -4.17
N GLN A 196 23.64 -6.60 -4.21
CA GLN A 196 23.54 -7.40 -5.42
C GLN A 196 22.73 -8.67 -5.12
N GLY A 197 21.43 -8.59 -5.38
CA GLY A 197 20.53 -9.73 -5.27
C GLY A 197 19.08 -9.29 -5.34
N SER A 198 18.21 -10.00 -4.63
CA SER A 198 16.78 -9.73 -4.65
C SER A 198 16.14 -9.98 -3.30
N VAL A 199 15.19 -9.13 -2.94
CA VAL A 199 14.26 -9.42 -1.83
C VAL A 199 13.35 -10.55 -2.26
N THR A 200 13.39 -11.67 -1.53
CA THR A 200 12.65 -12.88 -1.89
C THR A 200 11.29 -12.93 -1.23
N ARG A 201 11.16 -12.39 -0.02
CA ARG A 201 9.93 -12.46 0.76
C ARG A 201 9.91 -11.36 1.83
N ILE A 202 8.76 -10.74 2.04
CA ILE A 202 8.50 -9.90 3.22
C ILE A 202 7.23 -10.47 3.83
N ILE A 203 7.31 -11.00 5.05
CA ILE A 203 6.19 -11.66 5.74
C ILE A 203 6.17 -11.28 7.22
N PRO A 204 5.02 -11.34 7.89
CA PRO A 204 4.97 -11.29 9.34
C PRO A 204 5.77 -12.46 9.92
N ASP A 205 6.27 -12.31 11.14
CA ASP A 205 6.92 -13.41 11.83
C ASP A 205 5.97 -14.62 11.89
N PRO A 206 6.38 -15.80 11.38
CA PRO A 206 5.49 -16.93 11.20
C PRO A 206 5.13 -17.62 12.52
N GLU A 207 5.91 -17.41 13.59
CA GLU A 207 5.67 -18.01 14.90
C GLU A 207 4.94 -17.04 15.84
N GLN A 208 5.36 -15.78 15.85
CA GLN A 208 4.82 -14.75 16.71
C GLN A 208 4.75 -13.40 15.98
N PRO A 209 3.77 -13.22 15.07
CA PRO A 209 3.65 -11.99 14.27
C PRO A 209 3.39 -10.76 15.13
N MET A 210 2.75 -10.93 16.30
CA MET A 210 2.56 -9.88 17.29
C MET A 210 2.76 -10.40 18.71
N PHE A 211 3.51 -9.67 19.52
CA PHE A 211 3.68 -9.91 20.96
C PHE A 211 3.58 -8.60 21.73
N ARG A 212 2.62 -8.52 22.65
CA ARG A 212 2.40 -7.33 23.50
C ARG A 212 2.32 -6.00 22.73
N GLY A 213 1.64 -6.02 21.58
CA GLY A 213 1.46 -4.84 20.70
C GLY A 213 2.67 -4.48 19.83
N MET A 214 3.77 -5.23 19.93
CA MET A 214 4.88 -5.16 18.99
C MET A 214 4.65 -6.18 17.88
N ILE A 215 4.67 -5.70 16.64
CA ILE A 215 4.50 -6.50 15.43
C ILE A 215 5.89 -6.76 14.84
N SER A 216 6.14 -8.00 14.42
CA SER A 216 7.42 -8.42 13.86
C SER A 216 7.23 -8.82 12.40
N VAL A 217 8.01 -8.21 11.51
CA VAL A 217 7.99 -8.49 10.07
C VAL A 217 9.38 -8.87 9.62
N GLN A 218 9.51 -10.01 8.95
CA GLN A 218 10.76 -10.52 8.41
C GLN A 218 10.86 -10.17 6.92
N ALA A 219 11.98 -9.59 6.52
CA ALA A 219 12.36 -9.46 5.12
C ALA A 219 13.49 -10.45 4.84
N GLU A 220 13.22 -11.44 3.99
CA GLU A 220 14.20 -12.38 3.49
C GLU A 220 14.70 -11.90 2.13
N PHE A 221 16.01 -11.95 1.93
CA PHE A 221 16.63 -11.51 0.69
C PHE A 221 17.90 -12.31 0.40
N THR A 222 18.33 -12.22 -0.85
CA THR A 222 19.65 -12.68 -1.26
C THR A 222 20.55 -11.46 -1.48
N ASN A 223 21.78 -11.51 -0.97
CA ASN A 223 22.81 -10.52 -1.24
C ASN A 223 24.13 -11.25 -1.51
N PHE A 224 24.76 -11.01 -2.66
CA PHE A 224 25.95 -11.73 -3.12
C PHE A 224 25.81 -13.26 -3.07
N GLY A 225 24.60 -13.77 -3.36
CA GLY A 225 24.28 -15.20 -3.33
C GLY A 225 24.06 -15.78 -1.93
N LEU A 226 24.26 -15.00 -0.87
CA LEU A 226 23.97 -15.41 0.50
C LEU A 226 22.53 -15.04 0.86
N ARG A 227 21.81 -15.98 1.47
CA ARG A 227 20.50 -15.68 2.06
C ARG A 227 20.71 -14.95 3.37
N LYS A 228 20.05 -13.81 3.51
CA LYS A 228 20.04 -12.97 4.70
C LYS A 228 18.61 -12.62 5.09
N ARG A 229 18.45 -12.14 6.31
CA ARG A 229 17.16 -11.72 6.85
C ARG A 229 17.33 -10.47 7.71
N ALA A 230 16.41 -9.53 7.54
CA ALA A 230 16.20 -8.40 8.43
C ALA A 230 14.86 -8.59 9.16
N VAL A 231 14.81 -8.30 10.46
CA VAL A 231 13.59 -8.32 11.27
C VAL A 231 13.24 -6.89 11.67
N PHE A 232 12.07 -6.44 11.22
CA PHE A 232 11.53 -5.13 11.56
C PHE A 232 10.60 -5.27 12.75
N ARG A 233 10.81 -4.43 13.77
CA ARG A 233 9.90 -4.28 14.90
C ARG A 233 9.06 -3.03 14.69
N LEU A 234 7.75 -3.21 14.72
CA LEU A 234 6.77 -2.17 14.49
C LEU A 234 5.79 -2.07 15.65
N ARG A 235 5.25 -0.88 15.87
CA ARG A 235 4.09 -0.67 16.73
C ARG A 235 3.35 0.59 16.30
N ALA A 236 2.15 0.78 16.84
CA ALA A 236 1.42 2.03 16.67
C ALA A 236 2.16 3.18 17.38
N ASP A 237 2.38 4.29 16.67
CA ASP A 237 2.96 5.51 17.22
C ASP A 237 1.86 6.36 17.87
N THR A 238 1.59 6.09 19.15
CA THR A 238 0.52 6.74 19.90
C THR A 238 0.73 8.23 20.13
N ASP A 239 1.94 8.75 19.86
CA ASP A 239 2.25 10.18 19.97
C ASP A 239 1.80 10.96 18.71
N GLN A 240 1.40 10.24 17.65
CA GLN A 240 0.90 10.81 16.40
C GLN A 240 -0.63 10.63 16.24
N PRO A 241 -1.33 11.58 15.60
CA PRO A 241 -2.75 11.43 15.28
C PRO A 241 -3.03 10.15 14.48
N GLY A 242 -4.04 9.39 14.91
CA GLY A 242 -4.40 8.12 14.27
C GLY A 242 -3.51 6.93 14.62
N ALA A 243 -2.52 7.12 15.51
CA ALA A 243 -1.61 6.08 16.00
C ALA A 243 -1.02 5.18 14.88
N PRO A 244 -0.43 5.77 13.82
CA PRO A 244 -0.02 5.02 12.65
C PRO A 244 1.10 4.03 12.99
N LEU A 245 1.17 2.91 12.29
CA LEU A 245 2.26 1.95 12.46
C LEU A 245 3.60 2.59 12.03
N ARG A 246 4.61 2.42 12.88
CA ARG A 246 5.98 2.89 12.64
C ARG A 246 6.99 1.83 13.05
N ILE A 247 8.11 1.79 12.32
CA ILE A 247 9.27 0.95 12.61
C ILE A 247 10.02 1.60 13.77
N LEU A 248 10.24 0.82 14.83
CA LEU A 248 11.01 1.21 16.01
C LEU A 248 12.39 0.54 16.08
N ALA A 249 12.57 -0.58 15.38
CA ALA A 249 13.86 -1.23 15.29
C ALA A 249 13.98 -2.10 14.02
N VAL A 250 15.22 -2.29 13.58
CA VAL A 250 15.62 -3.23 12.52
C VAL A 250 16.74 -4.10 13.08
N GLU A 251 16.58 -5.40 13.03
CA GLU A 251 17.53 -6.39 13.53
C GLU A 251 18.08 -7.21 12.37
N HIS A 252 19.40 -7.35 12.31
CA HIS A 252 20.11 -8.32 11.49
C HIS A 252 20.79 -9.34 12.41
N ASP A 253 21.37 -10.39 11.83
CA ASP A 253 21.93 -11.51 12.61
C ASP A 253 23.03 -11.07 13.61
N GLU A 254 23.82 -10.04 13.27
CA GLU A 254 24.96 -9.59 14.09
C GLU A 254 24.76 -8.23 14.78
N TRP A 255 23.73 -7.46 14.41
CA TRP A 255 23.52 -6.10 14.95
C TRP A 255 22.07 -5.63 14.82
N SER A 256 21.72 -4.60 15.57
CA SER A 256 20.42 -3.95 15.51
C SER A 256 20.52 -2.44 15.40
N PHE A 257 19.45 -1.82 14.91
CA PHE A 257 19.25 -0.39 14.90
C PHE A 257 17.89 -0.04 15.49
N PRO A 258 17.82 0.86 16.48
CA PRO A 258 18.95 1.32 17.28
C PRO A 258 19.70 0.14 17.96
N PRO A 259 21.00 0.30 18.30
CA PRO A 259 21.79 -0.74 18.97
C PRO A 259 21.38 -0.97 20.42
#